data_AF-A0A418PMC2-F1
#
_entry.id   AF-A0A418PMC2-F1
#
_cell.length_a   1.000
_cell.length_b   1.000
_cell.length_c   1.000
_cell.angle_alpha   90.00
_cell.angle_beta   90.00
_cell.angle_gamma   90.00
#
_symmetry.space_group_name_H-M   'P 1'
#
loop_
_entity.id
_entity.type
_entity.pdbx_description
1 polymer ?
#
loop_
_entity_poly.entity_id
_entity_poly.type
_entity_poly.pdbx_seq_one_letter_code
_entity_poly.pdbx_strand_id
1 'polypeptide(L)'
;MRFIFLTLMTAILVVFLNPVAPFWVVMIGIGVLSALIYPNGIGGFLGGGLGMGLTWLGQSIYLGITTASPLPDRMGELMGLGTGMTLIAITGVVGFLLGAFSGWTGVLFRNLLQKTPKNVYRG
;
A
#
# COMPACT_ATOMS: atom_id res chain seq x y z
N MET A 1 9.13 11.43 -9.96
CA MET A 1 8.16 10.99 -10.98
C MET A 1 7.81 9.50 -10.87
N ARG A 2 8.77 8.57 -10.73
CA ARG A 2 8.48 7.13 -10.55
C ARG A 2 7.71 6.78 -9.26
N PHE A 3 8.00 7.49 -8.16
CA PHE A 3 7.23 7.36 -6.90
C PHE A 3 5.75 7.68 -7.12
N ILE A 4 5.42 8.87 -7.65
CA ILE A 4 4.03 9.28 -7.92
C ILE A 4 3.35 8.29 -8.87
N PHE A 5 4.06 7.85 -9.91
CA PHE A 5 3.55 6.84 -10.84
C PHE A 5 3.24 5.51 -10.12
N LEU A 6 4.14 5.02 -9.25
CA LEU A 6 3.89 3.83 -8.44
C LEU A 6 2.70 4.04 -7.49
N THR A 7 2.55 5.21 -6.88
CA THR A 7 1.40 5.53 -6.02
C THR A 7 0.09 5.39 -6.78
N LEU A 8 0.00 5.96 -7.98
CA LEU A 8 -1.19 5.88 -8.84
C LEU A 8 -1.47 4.44 -9.30
N MET A 9 -0.43 3.72 -9.74
CA MET A 9 -0.57 2.31 -10.13
C MET A 9 -0.99 1.42 -8.97
N THR A 10 -0.45 1.69 -7.77
CA THR A 10 -0.84 0.99 -6.54
C THR A 10 -2.30 1.27 -6.19
N ALA A 11 -2.74 2.52 -6.25
CA ALA A 11 -4.13 2.88 -5.98
C ALA A 11 -5.09 2.18 -6.95
N ILE A 12 -4.78 2.18 -8.24
CA ILE A 12 -5.56 1.46 -9.27
C ILE A 12 -5.59 -0.04 -8.95
N LEU A 13 -4.42 -0.64 -8.70
CA LEU A 13 -4.33 -2.07 -8.35
C LEU A 13 -5.18 -2.39 -7.11
N VAL A 14 -5.10 -1.58 -6.05
CA VAL A 14 -5.88 -1.79 -4.82
C VAL A 14 -7.38 -1.67 -5.11
N VAL A 15 -7.84 -0.64 -5.82
CA VAL A 15 -9.27 -0.44 -6.12
C VAL A 15 -9.88 -1.61 -6.89
N PHE A 16 -9.18 -2.13 -7.91
CA PHE A 16 -9.71 -3.19 -8.76
C PHE A 16 -9.45 -4.60 -8.24
N LEU A 17 -8.38 -4.82 -7.48
CA LEU A 17 -7.99 -6.16 -7.01
C LEU A 17 -8.56 -6.49 -5.62
N ASN A 18 -8.68 -5.53 -4.70
CA ASN A 18 -9.27 -5.79 -3.37
C ASN A 18 -10.69 -6.41 -3.40
N PRO A 19 -11.59 -6.06 -4.35
CA PRO A 19 -12.93 -6.64 -4.38
C PRO A 19 -12.96 -8.15 -4.70
N VAL A 20 -11.94 -8.67 -5.38
CA VAL A 20 -11.90 -10.06 -5.88
C VAL A 20 -10.80 -10.91 -5.24
N ALA A 21 -9.84 -10.29 -4.56
CA ALA A 21 -8.70 -10.97 -3.97
C ALA A 21 -8.43 -10.48 -2.53
N PRO A 22 -7.93 -11.35 -1.66
CA PRO A 22 -7.55 -10.96 -0.30
C PRO A 22 -6.33 -10.02 -0.30
N PHE A 23 -6.18 -9.23 0.77
CA PHE A 23 -5.17 -8.17 0.86
C PHE A 23 -3.73 -8.65 0.64
N TRP A 24 -3.38 -9.89 1.00
CA TRP A 24 -2.03 -10.41 0.81
C TRP A 24 -1.67 -10.62 -0.68
N VAL A 25 -2.66 -10.88 -1.54
CA VAL A 25 -2.45 -10.93 -3.01
C VAL A 25 -2.14 -9.53 -3.54
N VAL A 26 -2.87 -8.53 -3.03
CA VAL A 26 -2.64 -7.12 -3.37
C VAL A 26 -1.24 -6.68 -2.95
N MET A 27 -0.77 -7.09 -1.77
CA MET A 27 0.60 -6.85 -1.31
C MET A 27 1.65 -7.43 -2.28
N ILE A 28 1.46 -8.68 -2.74
CA ILE A 28 2.33 -9.28 -3.75
C ILE A 28 2.30 -8.45 -5.04
N GLY A 29 1.11 -8.04 -5.49
CA GLY A 29 0.94 -7.18 -6.66
C GLY A 29 1.70 -5.85 -6.56
N ILE A 30 1.63 -5.19 -5.40
CA ILE A 30 2.39 -3.94 -5.12
C ILE A 30 3.90 -4.21 -5.18
N GLY A 31 4.36 -5.33 -4.61
CA GLY A 31 5.77 -5.74 -4.69
C GLY A 31 6.24 -5.94 -6.13
N VAL A 32 5.44 -6.62 -6.96
CA VAL A 32 5.73 -6.84 -8.38
C VAL A 32 5.75 -5.50 -9.13
N LEU A 33 4.75 -4.63 -8.95
CA LEU A 33 4.72 -3.30 -9.57
C LEU A 33 5.95 -2.48 -9.19
N SER A 34 6.33 -2.49 -7.92
CA SER A 34 7.51 -1.77 -7.44
C SER A 34 8.80 -2.32 -8.04
N ALA A 35 8.93 -3.64 -8.19
CA ALA A 35 10.07 -4.24 -8.88
C ALA A 35 10.17 -3.79 -10.35
N LEU A 36 9.02 -3.70 -11.04
CA LEU A 36 8.93 -3.36 -12.47
C LEU A 36 9.03 -1.87 -12.79
N ILE A 37 8.60 -0.98 -11.89
CA ILE A 37 8.58 0.48 -12.13
C ILE A 37 9.94 1.14 -11.83
N TYR A 38 10.84 0.41 -11.17
CA TYR A 38 12.17 0.90 -10.81
C TYR A 38 12.21 2.18 -9.97
N PRO A 39 11.43 2.33 -8.87
CA PRO A 39 11.62 3.42 -7.94
C PRO A 39 12.90 3.21 -7.10
N ASN A 40 13.36 4.27 -6.45
CA ASN A 40 14.35 4.18 -5.37
C ASN A 40 13.70 3.60 -4.09
N GLY A 41 14.51 3.21 -3.09
CA GLY A 41 14.00 2.54 -1.87
C GLY A 41 12.86 3.30 -1.18
N ILE A 42 13.10 4.58 -0.86
CA ILE A 42 12.09 5.45 -0.24
C ILE A 42 10.88 5.67 -1.17
N GLY A 43 11.09 5.78 -2.48
CA GLY A 43 10.00 5.89 -3.44
C GLY A 43 9.15 4.63 -3.58
N GLY A 44 9.73 3.45 -3.38
CA GLY A 44 8.99 2.18 -3.28
C GLY A 44 8.16 2.13 -1.99
N PHE A 45 8.76 2.50 -0.86
CA PHE A 45 8.10 2.57 0.44
C PHE A 45 6.93 3.55 0.43
N LEU A 46 7.18 4.82 0.11
CA LEU A 46 6.12 5.83 0.08
C LEU A 46 5.12 5.55 -1.04
N GLY A 47 5.56 5.03 -2.19
CA GLY A 47 4.70 4.80 -3.35
C GLY A 47 3.67 3.72 -3.09
N GLY A 48 4.13 2.57 -2.61
CA GLY A 48 3.23 1.49 -2.18
C GLY A 48 2.37 1.92 -0.99
N GLY A 49 2.97 2.59 -0.01
CA GLY A 49 2.29 2.99 1.22
C GLY A 49 1.18 4.01 0.99
N LEU A 50 1.48 5.12 0.33
CA LEU A 50 0.45 6.14 0.05
C LEU A 50 -0.61 5.61 -0.89
N GLY A 51 -0.24 4.77 -1.87
CA GLY A 51 -1.22 4.18 -2.78
C GLY A 51 -2.24 3.32 -2.04
N MET A 52 -1.79 2.39 -1.20
CA MET A 52 -2.68 1.50 -0.46
C MET A 52 -3.38 2.20 0.71
N GLY A 53 -2.64 2.99 1.50
CA GLY A 53 -3.17 3.70 2.66
C GLY A 53 -4.23 4.73 2.31
N LEU A 54 -4.00 5.57 1.30
CA LEU A 54 -5.01 6.55 0.85
C LEU A 54 -6.21 5.87 0.22
N THR A 55 -6.00 4.77 -0.51
CA THR A 55 -7.12 4.00 -1.10
C THR A 55 -7.98 3.37 -0.01
N TRP A 56 -7.38 2.72 1.00
CA TRP A 56 -8.13 2.12 2.10
C TRP A 56 -8.86 3.16 2.95
N LEU A 57 -8.20 4.28 3.23
CA LEU A 57 -8.84 5.40 3.94
C LEU A 57 -10.02 5.95 3.14
N GLY A 58 -9.80 6.24 1.85
CA GLY A 58 -10.81 6.77 0.95
C GLY A 58 -12.00 5.82 0.76
N GLN A 59 -11.73 4.52 0.54
CA GLN A 59 -12.79 3.51 0.41
C GLN A 59 -13.58 3.35 1.71
N SER A 60 -12.92 3.37 2.88
CA SER A 60 -13.60 3.25 4.17
C SER A 60 -14.55 4.44 4.42
N ILE A 61 -14.10 5.66 4.11
CA ILE A 61 -14.93 6.87 4.19
C ILE A 61 -16.08 6.81 3.18
N TYR A 62 -15.78 6.44 1.92
CA TYR A 62 -16.78 6.33 0.86
C TYR A 62 -17.89 5.33 1.22
N LEU A 63 -17.52 4.15 1.71
CA LEU A 63 -18.48 3.14 2.17
C LEU A 63 -19.29 3.62 3.36
N GLY A 64 -18.65 4.32 4.32
CA GLY A 64 -19.35 4.90 5.47
C GLY A 64 -20.44 5.89 5.04
N ILE A 65 -20.12 6.80 4.12
CA ILE A 65 -21.06 7.83 3.65
C ILE A 65 -22.17 7.21 2.78
N THR A 66 -21.81 6.29 1.87
CA THR A 66 -22.78 5.73 0.90
C THR A 66 -23.73 4.71 1.50
N THR A 67 -23.30 3.95 2.50
CA THR A 67 -24.15 2.94 3.16
C THR A 67 -24.91 3.50 4.35
N ALA A 68 -24.49 4.65 4.91
CA ALA A 68 -24.99 5.20 6.17
C ALA A 68 -25.04 4.16 7.31
N SER A 69 -24.15 3.17 7.26
CA SER A 69 -24.18 2.02 8.15
C SER A 69 -23.60 2.38 9.53
N PRO A 70 -24.23 1.93 10.63
CA PRO A 70 -23.68 2.10 11.98
C PRO A 70 -22.53 1.12 12.28
N LEU A 71 -22.17 0.23 11.34
CA LEU A 71 -21.15 -0.80 11.55
C LEU A 71 -19.80 -0.25 12.02
N PRO A 72 -19.23 0.81 11.42
CA PRO A 72 -17.93 1.33 11.87
C PRO A 72 -17.94 1.77 13.33
N ASP A 73 -19.03 2.39 13.79
CA ASP A 73 -19.17 2.84 15.18
C ASP A 73 -19.32 1.65 16.14
N ARG A 74 -20.13 0.64 15.78
CA ARG A 74 -20.24 -0.59 16.57
C ARG A 74 -18.92 -1.33 16.69
N MET A 75 -18.16 -1.42 15.59
CA MET A 75 -16.83 -2.02 15.60
C MET A 75 -15.85 -1.18 16.41
N GLY A 76 -15.92 0.15 16.33
CA GLY A 76 -15.13 1.07 17.15
C GLY A 76 -15.38 0.89 18.65
N GLU A 77 -16.65 0.78 19.07
CA GLU A 77 -17.03 0.47 20.46
C GLU A 77 -16.52 -0.90 20.90
N LEU A 78 -16.78 -1.95 20.11
CA LEU A 78 -16.37 -3.33 20.42
C LEU A 78 -14.85 -3.49 20.54
N MET A 79 -14.09 -2.76 19.72
CA MET A 79 -12.62 -2.78 19.76
C MET A 79 -12.02 -1.83 20.80
N GLY A 80 -12.85 -1.09 21.57
CA GLY A 80 -12.38 -0.13 22.56
C GLY A 80 -11.73 1.14 21.97
N LEU A 81 -12.02 1.44 20.71
CA LEU A 81 -11.47 2.59 19.97
C LEU A 81 -12.35 3.86 20.09
N GLY A 82 -13.53 3.73 20.69
CA GLY A 82 -14.46 4.80 21.01
C GLY A 82 -15.32 5.26 19.83
N THR A 83 -14.75 5.48 18.64
CA THR A 83 -15.50 5.96 17.46
C THR A 83 -15.14 5.18 16.20
N GLY A 84 -16.08 5.10 15.24
CA GLY A 84 -15.81 4.54 13.92
C GLY A 84 -14.75 5.32 13.14
N MET A 85 -14.61 6.63 13.39
CA MET A 85 -13.58 7.46 12.75
C MET A 85 -12.16 7.04 13.17
N THR A 86 -11.96 6.70 14.45
CA THR A 86 -10.68 6.15 14.92
C THR A 86 -10.34 4.85 14.18
N LEU A 87 -11.32 3.96 14.00
CA LEU A 87 -11.16 2.70 13.27
C LEU A 87 -10.79 2.94 11.79
N ILE A 88 -11.45 3.89 11.13
CA ILE A 88 -11.15 4.29 9.73
C ILE A 88 -9.73 4.83 9.62
N ALA A 89 -9.29 5.68 10.55
CA ALA A 89 -7.94 6.22 10.57
C ALA A 89 -6.88 5.12 10.74
N ILE A 90 -7.10 4.19 11.68
CA ILE A 90 -6.23 3.02 11.89
C ILE A 90 -6.19 2.15 10.63
N THR A 91 -7.33 1.94 9.97
CA THR A 91 -7.41 1.18 8.71
C THR A 91 -6.53 1.80 7.63
N GLY A 92 -6.56 3.14 7.48
CA GLY A 92 -5.68 3.86 6.57
C GLY A 92 -4.19 3.69 6.91
N VAL A 93 -3.83 3.76 8.20
CA VAL A 93 -2.45 3.56 8.67
C VAL A 93 -1.97 2.12 8.42
N VAL A 94 -2.80 1.13 8.69
CA VAL A 94 -2.50 -0.28 8.40
C VAL A 94 -2.33 -0.48 6.90
N GLY A 95 -3.24 0.04 6.08
CA GLY A 95 -3.11 0.01 4.63
C GLY A 95 -1.81 0.66 4.15
N PHE A 96 -1.41 1.79 4.75
CA PHE A 96 -0.14 2.44 4.45
C PHE A 96 1.05 1.53 4.78
N LEU A 97 1.11 0.93 5.96
CA LEU A 97 2.22 0.07 6.35
C LEU A 97 2.32 -1.16 5.44
N LEU A 98 1.18 -1.81 5.16
CA LEU A 98 1.14 -2.98 4.28
C LEU A 98 1.63 -2.63 2.86
N GLY A 99 1.13 -1.53 2.29
CA GLY A 99 1.57 -1.06 0.98
C GLY A 99 3.05 -0.64 0.98
N ALA A 100 3.51 0.00 2.05
CA ALA A 100 4.87 0.52 2.14
C ALA A 100 5.91 -0.59 2.19
N PHE A 101 5.70 -1.60 3.05
CA PHE A 101 6.58 -2.76 3.11
C PHE A 101 6.50 -3.63 1.85
N SER A 102 5.34 -3.72 1.21
CA SER A 102 5.19 -4.41 -0.08
C SER A 102 6.01 -3.73 -1.17
N GLY A 103 5.86 -2.40 -1.31
CA GLY A 103 6.61 -1.62 -2.29
C GLY A 103 8.11 -1.65 -2.02
N TRP A 104 8.53 -1.54 -0.76
CA TRP A 104 9.95 -1.60 -0.40
C TRP A 104 10.56 -2.99 -0.67
N THR A 105 9.83 -4.06 -0.34
CA THR A 105 10.22 -5.44 -0.66
C THR A 105 10.45 -5.62 -2.16
N GLY A 106 9.57 -5.09 -3.01
CA GLY A 106 9.73 -5.13 -4.47
C GLY A 106 11.03 -4.47 -4.95
N VAL A 107 11.40 -3.33 -4.36
CA VAL A 107 12.67 -2.66 -4.67
C VAL A 107 13.87 -3.51 -4.26
N LEU A 108 13.85 -4.05 -3.04
CA LEU A 108 14.94 -4.87 -2.51
C LEU A 108 15.10 -6.16 -3.31
N PHE A 109 14.00 -6.83 -3.63
CA PHE A 109 13.98 -8.06 -4.43
C PHE A 109 14.64 -7.83 -5.80
N ARG A 110 14.27 -6.75 -6.49
CA ARG A 110 14.91 -6.36 -7.76
C ARG A 110 16.41 -6.14 -7.59
N ASN A 111 16.83 -5.45 -6.53
CA ASN A 111 18.25 -5.16 -6.29
C ASN A 111 19.07 -6.44 -6.06
N LEU A 112 18.49 -7.50 -5.48
CA LEU A 112 19.15 -8.81 -5.35
C LEU A 112 19.45 -9.45 -6.71
N LEU A 113 18.61 -9.19 -7.72
CA LEU A 113 18.76 -9.75 -9.07
C LEU A 113 19.69 -8.91 -9.96
N GLN A 114 19.95 -7.65 -9.60
CA GLN A 114 20.86 -6.79 -10.34
C GLN A 114 22.31 -7.15 -10.01
N LYS A 115 23.08 -7.56 -11.04
CA LYS A 115 24.53 -7.76 -10.88
C LYS A 115 25.19 -6.43 -10.56
N THR A 116 25.82 -6.33 -9.40
CA THR A 116 26.75 -5.23 -9.12
C THR A 116 27.90 -5.34 -10.12
N PRO A 117 28.18 -4.31 -10.94
CA PRO A 117 29.37 -4.31 -11.76
C PRO A 117 30.56 -4.33 -10.80
N LYS A 118 31.24 -5.49 -10.70
CA LYS A 118 32.56 -5.57 -10.09
C LYS A 118 33.44 -4.69 -10.97
N ASN A 119 33.74 -3.48 -10.51
CA ASN A 119 34.75 -2.66 -11.13
C ASN A 119 36.09 -3.34 -10.83
N VAL A 120 36.51 -4.26 -11.71
CA VAL A 120 37.78 -5.01 -11.61
C VAL A 120 38.98 -4.09 -11.88
N TYR A 121 38.73 -2.86 -12.36
CA TYR A 121 39.74 -1.84 -12.65
C TYR A 121 39.73 -0.67 -11.65
N ARG A 122 39.77 -0.97 -10.35
CA ARG A 122 40.43 -0.05 -9.42
C ARG A 122 41.92 -0.37 -9.45
N GLY A 123 42.63 0.31 -10.34
CA GLY A 123 44.07 0.59 -10.16
C GLY A 123 44.28 1.53 -8.98
#